data_AF-A0A4Q3V885-F1
#
_entry.id   AF-A0A4Q3V885-F1
#
_cell.length_a   1.000
_cell.length_b   1.000
_cell.length_c   1.000
_cell.angle_alpha   90.00
_cell.angle_beta   90.00
_cell.angle_gamma   90.00
#
_symmetry.space_group_name_H-M   'P 1'
#
loop_
_entity.id
_entity.type
_entity.pdbx_description
1 polymer ?
#
loop_
_entity_poly.entity_id
_entity_poly.type
_entity_poly.pdbx_seq_one_letter_code
_entity_poly.pdbx_strand_id
1 'polypeptide(L)'
;MSGAAVLDGTIDMSGAHGVYQNCYPSGGGAGGSIWISVGTLMNSDGQLLVNGGFGATGSGHGGSGGRIALTCSVAHSYASDSWSDWRLRFSATGGGRTAQVHAPYAAPGTVYVDCGSRNRSLWVDNGVAGRTAMPAYVLDDATSYALREVRGTRGGTLTWLAMSGSNSTTVSVSALSGDASATLTLGDRVIMLLASR
;
A
#
# COMPACT_ATOMS: atom_id res chain seq x y z
N MET A 1 2.02 -2.47 -24.22
CA MET A 1 3.43 -2.03 -24.36
C MET A 1 4.33 -3.27 -24.40
N SER A 2 5.50 -3.23 -25.03
CA SER A 2 6.37 -4.42 -25.19
C SER A 2 7.76 -4.29 -24.53
N GLY A 3 8.02 -3.22 -23.78
CA GLY A 3 9.32 -2.99 -23.13
C GLY A 3 9.55 -3.91 -21.93
N ALA A 4 10.81 -4.32 -21.70
CA ALA A 4 11.21 -5.04 -20.51
C ALA A 4 11.94 -4.11 -19.54
N ALA A 5 11.79 -4.33 -18.23
CA ALA A 5 12.53 -3.58 -17.21
C ALA A 5 13.09 -4.52 -16.13
N VAL A 6 14.27 -4.15 -15.63
CA VAL A 6 14.92 -4.71 -14.43
C VAL A 6 14.97 -3.60 -13.38
N LEU A 7 14.47 -3.86 -12.18
CA LEU A 7 14.40 -2.90 -11.07
C LEU A 7 15.23 -3.38 -9.89
N ASP A 8 16.57 -3.33 -10.02
CA ASP A 8 17.49 -3.77 -8.96
C ASP A 8 17.94 -2.63 -8.03
N GLY A 9 17.61 -1.39 -8.40
CA GLY A 9 17.90 -0.20 -7.61
C GLY A 9 16.85 0.13 -6.54
N THR A 10 16.98 1.33 -5.98
CA THR A 10 15.98 1.92 -5.09
C THR A 10 15.28 3.06 -5.81
N ILE A 11 13.95 3.02 -5.83
CA ILE A 11 13.12 4.18 -6.18
C ILE A 11 12.44 4.63 -4.88
N ASP A 12 12.84 5.81 -4.38
CA ASP A 12 12.36 6.33 -3.10
C ASP A 12 11.61 7.65 -3.30
N MET A 13 10.33 7.62 -2.94
CA MET A 13 9.40 8.75 -2.91
C MET A 13 8.85 8.93 -1.48
N SER A 14 9.61 8.53 -0.46
CA SER A 14 9.20 8.64 0.94
C SER A 14 9.20 10.10 1.42
N GLY A 15 8.27 10.44 2.31
CA GLY A 15 8.19 11.74 2.94
C GLY A 15 9.33 11.95 3.95
N ALA A 16 9.84 13.18 3.99
CA ALA A 16 10.89 13.56 4.94
C ALA A 16 10.37 13.50 6.39
N HIS A 17 11.26 13.20 7.33
CA HIS A 17 10.93 13.28 8.75
C HIS A 17 10.75 14.72 9.18
N GLY A 18 9.84 14.93 10.14
CA GLY A 18 9.66 16.21 10.78
C GLY A 18 10.90 16.58 11.59
N VAL A 19 11.18 17.87 11.66
CA VAL A 19 12.29 18.45 12.43
C VAL A 19 11.75 19.22 13.62
N TYR A 20 12.53 19.26 14.68
CA TYR A 20 12.26 20.10 15.83
C TYR A 20 13.09 21.39 15.69
N GLN A 21 12.44 22.54 15.49
CA GLN A 21 13.11 23.83 15.37
C GLN A 21 12.45 24.86 16.28
N ASN A 22 13.23 25.49 17.17
CA ASN A 22 12.79 26.59 18.05
C ASN A 22 11.48 26.31 18.81
N CYS A 23 11.34 25.13 19.41
CA CYS A 23 10.14 24.68 20.13
C CYS A 23 8.90 24.37 19.26
N TYR A 24 9.03 24.37 17.93
CA TYR A 24 7.96 23.98 17.00
C TYR A 24 8.26 22.61 16.38
N PRO A 25 7.63 21.52 16.85
CA PRO A 25 7.75 20.21 16.21
C PRO A 25 6.94 20.18 14.92
N SER A 26 7.59 19.87 13.80
CA SER A 26 6.88 19.67 12.53
C SER A 26 6.32 18.24 12.39
N GLY A 27 5.30 18.10 11.56
CA GLY A 27 4.87 16.79 11.07
C GLY A 27 5.89 16.18 10.11
N GLY A 28 5.78 14.87 9.89
CA GLY A 28 6.47 14.18 8.82
C GLY A 28 5.72 14.34 7.49
N GLY A 29 6.46 14.37 6.39
CA GLY A 29 5.89 14.43 5.04
C GLY A 29 5.14 13.15 4.69
N ALA A 30 4.12 13.28 3.83
CA ALA A 30 3.43 12.12 3.27
C ALA A 30 4.31 11.41 2.22
N GLY A 31 4.15 10.10 2.09
CA GLY A 31 4.72 9.33 1.00
C GLY A 31 4.11 9.69 -0.35
N GLY A 32 4.94 9.70 -1.39
CA GLY A 32 4.55 10.04 -2.76
C GLY A 32 3.82 8.91 -3.48
N SER A 33 3.94 8.88 -4.80
CA SER A 33 3.38 7.79 -5.61
C SER A 33 4.40 7.32 -6.64
N ILE A 34 4.49 6.01 -6.79
CA ILE A 34 5.30 5.34 -7.82
C ILE A 34 4.34 4.61 -8.74
N TRP A 35 4.37 4.93 -10.03
CA TRP A 35 3.67 4.18 -11.06
C TRP A 35 4.66 3.67 -12.09
N ILE A 36 4.74 2.35 -12.21
CA ILE A 36 5.59 1.65 -13.17
C ILE A 36 4.69 0.86 -14.11
N SER A 37 4.80 1.15 -15.41
CA SER A 37 4.10 0.43 -16.47
C SER A 37 5.10 -0.09 -17.49
N VAL A 38 5.17 -1.42 -17.62
CA VAL A 38 6.13 -2.11 -18.50
C VAL A 38 5.42 -3.21 -19.29
N GLY A 39 6.08 -3.76 -20.31
CA GLY A 39 5.65 -4.99 -20.95
C GLY A 39 5.93 -6.18 -20.03
N THR A 40 7.20 -6.43 -19.77
CA THR A 40 7.67 -7.53 -18.92
C THR A 40 8.54 -7.01 -17.77
N LEU A 41 8.21 -7.40 -16.54
CA LEU A 41 9.10 -7.22 -15.39
C LEU A 41 10.08 -8.40 -15.34
N MET A 42 11.35 -8.14 -15.65
CA MET A 42 12.40 -9.13 -15.49
C MET A 42 12.69 -9.37 -14.00
N ASN A 43 13.45 -10.42 -13.67
CA ASN A 43 13.85 -10.66 -12.27
C ASN A 43 14.49 -9.40 -11.69
N SER A 44 13.87 -8.88 -10.62
CA SER A 44 14.19 -7.58 -10.04
C SER A 44 14.25 -7.72 -8.53
N ASP A 45 15.35 -7.32 -7.91
CA ASP A 45 15.59 -7.53 -6.47
C ASP A 45 15.70 -6.19 -5.69
N GLY A 46 15.38 -5.09 -6.35
CA GLY A 46 15.41 -3.74 -5.80
C GLY A 46 14.26 -3.45 -4.84
N GLN A 47 14.00 -2.16 -4.64
CA GLN A 47 12.98 -1.69 -3.70
C GLN A 47 12.29 -0.41 -4.16
N LEU A 48 10.97 -0.35 -3.95
CA LEU A 48 10.13 0.82 -4.18
C LEU A 48 9.58 1.31 -2.85
N LEU A 49 9.91 2.55 -2.49
CA LEU A 49 9.62 3.12 -1.18
C LEU A 49 8.72 4.36 -1.34
N VAL A 50 7.59 4.37 -0.65
CA VAL A 50 6.64 5.49 -0.58
C VAL A 50 6.22 5.72 0.87
N ASN A 51 7.16 5.63 1.81
CA ASN A 51 6.83 5.71 3.22
C ASN A 51 6.45 7.13 3.64
N GLY A 52 5.58 7.26 4.63
CA GLY A 52 5.41 8.51 5.34
C GLY A 52 6.58 8.80 6.28
N GLY A 53 6.98 10.06 6.39
CA GLY A 53 8.02 10.48 7.32
C GLY A 53 7.54 10.46 8.77
N PHE A 54 8.43 10.19 9.72
CA PHE A 54 8.11 10.33 11.14
C PHE A 54 7.87 11.79 11.53
N GLY A 55 6.99 12.02 12.51
CA GLY A 55 6.86 13.34 13.14
C GLY A 55 8.07 13.68 14.01
N ALA A 56 8.36 14.98 14.14
CA ALA A 56 9.36 15.47 15.07
C ALA A 56 9.05 15.05 16.52
N THR A 57 10.08 14.96 17.35
CA THR A 57 9.95 14.68 18.79
C THR A 57 9.03 15.69 19.47
N GLY A 58 8.18 15.25 20.40
CA GLY A 58 7.13 16.08 21.00
C GLY A 58 5.78 15.87 20.31
N SER A 59 5.15 16.94 19.83
CA SER A 59 3.79 16.91 19.27
C SER A 59 3.70 16.72 17.75
N GLY A 60 4.81 16.44 17.06
CA GLY A 60 4.81 16.09 15.64
C GLY A 60 4.08 14.77 15.37
N HIS A 61 3.36 14.67 14.25
CA HIS A 61 2.74 13.42 13.77
C HIS A 61 3.42 12.97 12.49
N GLY A 62 3.40 11.66 12.21
CA GLY A 62 3.91 11.15 10.95
C GLY A 62 2.99 11.46 9.76
N GLY A 63 3.56 11.45 8.57
CA GLY A 63 2.80 11.49 7.32
C GLY A 63 2.30 10.09 6.93
N SER A 64 1.25 10.02 6.12
CA SER A 64 0.74 8.73 5.61
C SER A 64 1.71 8.08 4.62
N GLY A 65 1.61 6.77 4.45
CA GLY A 65 2.20 6.07 3.32
C GLY A 65 1.57 6.48 1.99
N GLY A 66 2.31 6.25 0.91
CA GLY A 66 1.94 6.60 -0.45
C GLY A 66 1.35 5.43 -1.24
N ARG A 67 1.38 5.51 -2.57
CA ARG A 67 0.85 4.47 -3.46
C ARG A 67 1.91 3.94 -4.41
N ILE A 68 1.99 2.63 -4.52
CA ILE A 68 2.80 1.95 -5.54
C ILE A 68 1.85 1.23 -6.48
N ALA A 69 1.97 1.46 -7.78
CA ALA A 69 1.29 0.70 -8.81
C ALA A 69 2.32 0.13 -9.80
N LEU A 70 2.36 -1.19 -9.91
CA LEU A 70 3.23 -1.92 -10.82
C LEU A 70 2.37 -2.74 -11.78
N THR A 71 2.37 -2.34 -13.05
CA THR A 71 1.56 -2.98 -14.09
C THR A 71 2.45 -3.50 -15.20
N CYS A 72 2.23 -4.76 -15.61
CA CYS A 72 2.91 -5.38 -16.74
C CYS A 72 1.88 -5.81 -17.77
N SER A 73 1.98 -5.31 -19.00
CA SER A 73 1.06 -5.70 -20.06
C SER A 73 1.33 -7.08 -20.67
N VAL A 74 2.43 -7.75 -20.29
CA VAL A 74 2.80 -9.09 -20.75
C VAL A 74 2.98 -10.04 -19.57
N ALA A 75 4.07 -9.93 -18.81
CA ALA A 75 4.43 -10.94 -17.80
C ALA A 75 5.41 -10.42 -16.73
N HIS A 76 5.74 -11.28 -15.77
CA HIS A 76 6.95 -11.18 -14.95
C HIS A 76 7.84 -12.42 -15.12
N SER A 77 9.13 -12.33 -14.78
CA SER A 77 10.09 -13.43 -14.90
C SER A 77 10.35 -14.23 -13.62
N TYR A 78 9.66 -13.93 -12.50
CA TYR A 78 9.77 -14.74 -11.28
C TYR A 78 9.33 -16.19 -11.49
N ALA A 79 9.87 -17.09 -10.65
CA ALA A 79 9.64 -18.53 -10.75
C ALA A 79 8.16 -18.93 -10.60
N SER A 80 7.38 -18.19 -9.82
CA SER A 80 5.93 -18.39 -9.69
C SER A 80 5.22 -17.08 -9.36
N ASP A 81 3.89 -17.12 -9.27
CA ASP A 81 3.07 -16.05 -8.73
C ASP A 81 2.92 -16.14 -7.19
N SER A 82 3.82 -16.83 -6.48
CA SER A 82 3.88 -16.82 -5.01
C SER A 82 4.57 -15.57 -4.48
N TRP A 83 4.17 -15.10 -3.29
CA TRP A 83 4.83 -13.94 -2.65
C TRP A 83 6.21 -14.31 -2.11
N SER A 84 6.50 -15.61 -1.92
CA SER A 84 7.83 -16.11 -1.53
C SER A 84 8.88 -15.96 -2.64
N ASP A 85 8.44 -16.04 -3.89
CA ASP A 85 9.32 -15.98 -5.07
C ASP A 85 9.45 -14.55 -5.59
N TRP A 86 8.57 -13.66 -5.13
CA TRP A 86 8.56 -12.25 -5.47
C TRP A 86 9.64 -11.51 -4.70
N ARG A 87 10.65 -10.98 -5.40
CA ARG A 87 11.83 -10.38 -4.77
C ARG A 87 11.86 -8.87 -4.77
N LEU A 88 11.16 -8.22 -5.72
CA LEU A 88 11.01 -6.76 -5.71
C LEU A 88 10.26 -6.34 -4.45
N ARG A 89 10.93 -5.54 -3.62
CA ARG A 89 10.41 -5.12 -2.31
C ARG A 89 9.57 -3.86 -2.44
N PHE A 90 8.49 -3.79 -1.68
CA PHE A 90 7.67 -2.58 -1.56
C PHE A 90 7.59 -2.14 -0.11
N SER A 91 7.56 -0.83 0.11
CA SER A 91 7.33 -0.24 1.43
C SER A 91 6.46 0.99 1.28
N ALA A 92 5.28 0.95 1.88
CA ALA A 92 4.29 2.03 1.85
C ALA A 92 3.76 2.29 3.27
N THR A 93 4.62 2.24 4.29
CA THR A 93 4.17 2.39 5.67
C THR A 93 3.87 3.86 6.01
N GLY A 94 2.95 4.09 6.94
CA GLY A 94 2.78 5.41 7.54
C GLY A 94 3.90 5.73 8.52
N GLY A 95 4.20 7.02 8.66
CA GLY A 95 5.15 7.54 9.63
C GLY A 95 4.59 7.51 11.06
N GLY A 96 5.47 7.26 12.03
CA GLY A 96 5.12 7.27 13.45
C GLY A 96 5.42 8.58 14.15
N ARG A 97 5.26 8.58 15.47
CA ARG A 97 5.87 9.58 16.35
C ARG A 97 7.18 9.04 16.91
N THR A 98 8.19 9.89 17.00
CA THR A 98 9.52 9.54 17.51
C THR A 98 9.59 9.40 19.03
N ALA A 99 8.65 9.98 19.78
CA ALA A 99 8.79 10.16 21.24
C ALA A 99 7.71 9.47 22.12
N GLN A 100 6.74 8.74 21.55
CA GLN A 100 5.66 8.13 22.33
C GLN A 100 5.43 6.66 21.96
N VAL A 101 5.50 5.78 22.97
CA VAL A 101 5.45 4.31 22.86
C VAL A 101 4.08 3.80 22.39
N HIS A 102 3.04 4.63 22.41
CA HIS A 102 1.65 4.26 22.05
C HIS A 102 0.98 5.22 21.07
N ALA A 103 1.73 6.09 20.39
CA ALA A 103 1.14 6.95 19.39
C ALA A 103 0.77 6.14 18.14
N PRO A 104 -0.45 6.30 17.59
CA PRO A 104 -0.81 5.63 16.36
C PRO A 104 0.08 6.15 15.24
N TYR A 105 0.47 5.24 14.36
CA TYR A 105 1.12 5.60 13.12
C TYR A 105 0.09 6.22 12.18
N ALA A 106 0.57 7.09 11.29
CA ALA A 106 -0.25 7.55 10.19
C ALA A 106 -0.66 6.36 9.30
N ALA A 107 -1.63 6.59 8.43
CA ALA A 107 -2.18 5.52 7.61
C ALA A 107 -1.08 4.85 6.76
N PRO A 108 -1.11 3.51 6.63
CA PRO A 108 -0.33 2.87 5.59
C PRO A 108 -0.83 3.33 4.22
N GLY A 109 0.00 3.09 3.23
CA GLY A 109 -0.28 3.25 1.83
C GLY A 109 -0.74 1.94 1.19
N THR A 110 -0.83 1.95 -0.13
CA THR A 110 -1.27 0.77 -0.90
C THR A 110 -0.24 0.40 -1.96
N VAL A 111 -0.13 -0.91 -2.21
CA VAL A 111 0.69 -1.47 -3.28
C VAL A 111 -0.22 -2.29 -4.19
N TYR A 112 -0.31 -1.89 -5.45
CA TYR A 112 -1.06 -2.60 -6.48
C TYR A 112 -0.09 -3.27 -7.45
N VAL A 113 -0.23 -4.58 -7.63
CA VAL A 113 0.57 -5.37 -8.58
C VAL A 113 -0.36 -6.06 -9.56
N ASP A 114 -0.16 -5.76 -10.84
CA ASP A 114 -0.84 -6.39 -11.96
C ASP A 114 0.14 -6.75 -13.08
N CYS A 115 0.82 -7.89 -12.92
CA CYS A 115 1.88 -8.35 -13.80
C CYS A 115 1.73 -9.84 -14.13
N GLY A 116 1.16 -10.17 -15.29
CA GLY A 116 1.09 -11.56 -15.77
C GLY A 116 0.33 -12.49 -14.82
N SER A 117 1.00 -13.55 -14.35
CA SER A 117 0.40 -14.52 -13.42
C SER A 117 0.11 -13.90 -12.05
N ARG A 118 0.90 -12.92 -11.59
CA ARG A 118 0.56 -12.06 -10.44
C ARG A 118 -0.31 -10.89 -10.90
N ASN A 119 -1.61 -11.12 -11.09
CA ASN A 119 -2.54 -10.06 -11.50
C ASN A 119 -3.42 -9.54 -10.36
N ARG A 120 -3.78 -8.26 -10.46
CA ARG A 120 -4.79 -7.54 -9.65
C ARG A 120 -4.71 -7.84 -8.15
N SER A 121 -3.50 -7.78 -7.61
CA SER A 121 -3.22 -7.94 -6.17
C SER A 121 -3.09 -6.55 -5.54
N LEU A 122 -3.99 -6.22 -4.61
CA LEU A 122 -3.87 -5.05 -3.75
C LEU A 122 -3.28 -5.47 -2.41
N TRP A 123 -2.19 -4.84 -2.00
CA TRP A 123 -1.47 -5.14 -0.76
C TRP A 123 -1.43 -3.91 0.15
N VAL A 124 -1.76 -4.12 1.42
CA VAL A 124 -1.65 -3.12 2.48
C VAL A 124 -0.81 -3.69 3.61
N ASP A 125 0.20 -2.94 4.01
CA ASP A 125 1.17 -3.34 5.02
C ASP A 125 1.52 -2.17 5.93
N ASN A 126 1.46 -2.40 7.23
CA ASN A 126 1.72 -1.36 8.23
C ASN A 126 3.11 -1.51 8.91
N GLY A 127 4.00 -2.33 8.33
CA GLY A 127 5.40 -2.48 8.73
C GLY A 127 5.64 -3.34 9.97
N VAL A 128 4.77 -3.27 10.98
CA VAL A 128 4.87 -4.03 12.23
C VAL A 128 3.49 -4.47 12.72
N ALA A 129 3.32 -5.77 13.03
CA ALA A 129 2.08 -6.29 13.59
C ALA A 129 1.74 -5.66 14.95
N GLY A 130 0.45 -5.45 15.22
CA GLY A 130 -0.02 -4.82 16.46
C GLY A 130 0.15 -3.30 16.52
N ARG A 131 0.70 -2.68 15.47
CA ARG A 131 0.75 -1.22 15.33
C ARG A 131 -0.67 -0.67 15.10
N THR A 132 -1.13 0.21 15.99
CA THR A 132 -2.32 1.03 15.71
C THR A 132 -1.98 2.04 14.62
N ALA A 133 -2.72 2.02 13.52
CA ALA A 133 -2.62 3.02 12.47
C ALA A 133 -4.00 3.46 12.02
N MET A 134 -4.06 4.68 11.49
CA MET A 134 -5.23 5.12 10.74
C MET A 134 -5.42 4.21 9.50
N PRO A 135 -6.64 3.98 9.02
CA PRO A 135 -6.84 3.17 7.82
C PRO A 135 -6.36 3.91 6.57
N ALA A 136 -5.80 3.16 5.62
CA ALA A 136 -5.69 3.61 4.23
C ALA A 136 -7.10 3.70 3.64
N TYR A 137 -7.47 4.82 3.04
CA TYR A 137 -8.78 4.97 2.41
C TYR A 137 -8.69 4.73 0.91
N VAL A 138 -9.59 3.90 0.40
CA VAL A 138 -9.86 3.73 -1.04
C VAL A 138 -11.10 4.56 -1.35
N LEU A 139 -10.86 5.71 -1.99
CA LEU A 139 -11.86 6.71 -2.36
C LEU A 139 -11.58 7.16 -3.80
N ASP A 140 -12.15 6.43 -4.73
CA ASP A 140 -11.94 6.52 -6.16
C ASP A 140 -13.27 6.56 -6.89
N ASP A 141 -13.25 7.12 -8.11
CA ASP A 141 -14.45 7.37 -8.91
C ASP A 141 -15.03 6.09 -9.54
N ALA A 142 -14.47 4.92 -9.22
CA ALA A 142 -14.98 3.64 -9.71
C ALA A 142 -16.09 3.10 -8.80
N THR A 143 -17.20 2.72 -9.42
CA THR A 143 -18.33 2.04 -8.76
C THR A 143 -18.13 0.53 -8.67
N SER A 144 -17.12 -0.02 -9.35
CA SER A 144 -16.80 -1.44 -9.24
C SER A 144 -15.29 -1.71 -9.33
N TYR A 145 -14.84 -2.67 -8.52
CA TYR A 145 -13.47 -3.17 -8.47
C TYR A 145 -13.49 -4.68 -8.67
N ALA A 146 -12.54 -5.17 -9.46
CA ALA A 146 -12.30 -6.60 -9.62
C ALA A 146 -10.85 -6.91 -9.27
N LEU A 147 -10.63 -7.46 -8.08
CA LEU A 147 -9.33 -7.85 -7.58
C LEU A 147 -9.22 -9.38 -7.53
N ARG A 148 -8.03 -9.87 -7.85
CA ARG A 148 -7.72 -11.28 -7.58
C ARG A 148 -7.45 -11.49 -6.10
N GLU A 149 -6.76 -10.56 -5.48
CA GLU A 149 -6.29 -10.69 -4.11
C GLU A 149 -6.33 -9.33 -3.41
N VAL A 150 -6.86 -9.30 -2.18
CA VAL A 150 -6.56 -8.26 -1.20
C VAL A 150 -5.69 -8.89 -0.13
N ARG A 151 -4.44 -8.45 -0.04
CA ARG A 151 -3.45 -8.94 0.90
C ARG A 151 -3.26 -7.93 2.02
N GLY A 152 -3.28 -8.41 3.26
CA GLY A 152 -2.98 -7.60 4.43
C GLY A 152 -1.87 -8.22 5.28
N THR A 153 -0.82 -7.46 5.60
CA THR A 153 0.27 -7.94 6.47
C THR A 153 0.66 -6.91 7.51
N ARG A 154 1.26 -7.38 8.60
CA ARG A 154 1.87 -6.58 9.67
C ARG A 154 0.98 -5.43 10.14
N GLY A 155 -0.29 -5.71 10.42
CA GLY A 155 -1.25 -4.72 10.90
C GLY A 155 -1.81 -3.79 9.83
N GLY A 156 -1.76 -4.15 8.55
CA GLY A 156 -2.31 -3.37 7.45
C GLY A 156 -3.79 -3.02 7.67
N THR A 157 -4.14 -1.75 7.51
CA THR A 157 -5.51 -1.25 7.71
C THR A 157 -6.03 -0.61 6.42
N LEU A 158 -7.16 -1.10 5.90
CA LEU A 158 -7.78 -0.61 4.68
C LEU A 158 -9.26 -0.34 4.91
N THR A 159 -9.73 0.85 4.56
CA THR A 159 -11.14 1.20 4.53
C THR A 159 -11.57 1.52 3.10
N TRP A 160 -12.54 0.77 2.60
CA TRP A 160 -13.16 1.04 1.31
C TRP A 160 -14.37 1.93 1.51
N LEU A 161 -14.46 3.04 0.79
CA LEU A 161 -15.62 3.91 0.81
C LEU A 161 -16.37 3.81 -0.53
N ALA A 162 -17.68 4.03 -0.50
CA ALA A 162 -18.44 4.09 -1.73
C ALA A 162 -18.05 5.33 -2.54
N MET A 163 -18.00 5.18 -3.86
CA MET A 163 -17.83 6.28 -4.80
C MET A 163 -18.89 7.36 -4.54
N SER A 164 -18.44 8.61 -4.44
CA SER A 164 -19.30 9.75 -4.11
C SER A 164 -20.39 9.91 -5.16
N GLY A 165 -21.65 9.97 -4.71
CA GLY A 165 -22.81 10.06 -5.60
C GLY A 165 -23.32 8.73 -6.12
N SER A 166 -22.64 7.61 -5.84
CA SER A 166 -23.20 6.27 -6.12
C SER A 166 -24.12 5.78 -5.01
N ASN A 167 -25.12 4.98 -5.40
CA ASN A 167 -25.95 4.21 -4.45
C ASN A 167 -25.19 3.01 -3.87
N SER A 168 -24.22 2.46 -4.62
CA SER A 168 -23.38 1.37 -4.16
C SER A 168 -22.02 1.33 -4.87
N THR A 169 -21.03 0.73 -4.22
CA THR A 169 -19.73 0.39 -4.82
C THR A 169 -19.46 -1.07 -4.59
N THR A 170 -19.16 -1.82 -5.66
CA THR A 170 -18.96 -3.26 -5.58
C THR A 170 -17.48 -3.61 -5.64
N VAL A 171 -16.98 -4.33 -4.65
CA VAL A 171 -15.60 -4.84 -4.60
C VAL A 171 -15.65 -6.35 -4.73
N SER A 172 -15.33 -6.87 -5.92
CA SER A 172 -15.20 -8.31 -6.14
C SER A 172 -13.75 -8.74 -5.89
N VAL A 173 -13.57 -9.72 -5.01
CA VAL A 173 -12.26 -10.24 -4.61
C VAL A 173 -12.26 -11.76 -4.69
N SER A 174 -11.24 -12.36 -5.31
CA SER A 174 -11.12 -13.83 -5.36
C SER A 174 -10.43 -14.45 -4.15
N ALA A 175 -9.61 -13.69 -3.41
CA ALA A 175 -8.92 -14.16 -2.21
C ALA A 175 -8.61 -13.01 -1.24
N LEU A 176 -8.80 -13.27 0.04
CA LEU A 176 -8.18 -12.50 1.12
C LEU A 176 -6.95 -13.28 1.60
N SER A 177 -5.78 -12.64 1.63
CA SER A 177 -4.54 -13.29 2.05
C SER A 177 -3.75 -12.41 3.01
N GLY A 178 -2.72 -12.97 3.65
CA GLY A 178 -1.93 -12.23 4.61
C GLY A 178 -1.37 -13.06 5.75
N ASP A 179 -1.09 -12.38 6.85
CA ASP A 179 -0.64 -12.97 8.13
C ASP A 179 -1.73 -12.90 9.22
N ALA A 180 -2.99 -12.67 8.83
CA ALA A 180 -4.15 -12.52 9.70
C ALA A 180 -4.11 -11.33 10.68
N SER A 181 -3.13 -10.42 10.55
CA SER A 181 -3.04 -9.22 11.42
C SER A 181 -3.71 -7.97 10.86
N ALA A 182 -4.18 -8.02 9.61
CA ALA A 182 -4.76 -6.88 8.91
C ALA A 182 -6.26 -6.68 9.21
N THR A 183 -6.72 -5.44 9.06
CA THR A 183 -8.14 -5.07 9.17
C THR A 183 -8.62 -4.49 7.84
N LEU A 184 -9.69 -5.07 7.30
CA LEU A 184 -10.44 -4.56 6.15
C LEU A 184 -11.79 -4.06 6.64
N THR A 185 -12.09 -2.79 6.38
CA THR A 185 -13.36 -2.15 6.72
C THR A 185 -14.08 -1.73 5.45
N LEU A 186 -15.37 -2.01 5.37
CA LEU A 186 -16.24 -1.54 4.30
C LEU A 186 -17.10 -0.42 4.85
N GLY A 187 -17.06 0.74 4.22
CA GLY A 187 -17.94 1.85 4.52
C GLY A 187 -19.36 1.60 4.06
N ASP A 188 -20.25 2.52 4.41
CA ASP A 188 -21.64 2.48 3.96
C ASP A 188 -21.72 2.38 2.43
N ARG A 189 -22.68 1.60 1.94
CA ARG A 189 -22.94 1.39 0.51
C ARG A 189 -21.80 0.69 -0.25
N VAL A 190 -20.85 0.06 0.44
CA VAL A 190 -19.87 -0.84 -0.18
C VAL A 190 -20.34 -2.29 -0.07
N ILE A 191 -20.39 -2.98 -1.19
CA ILE A 191 -20.73 -4.41 -1.29
C ILE A 191 -19.47 -5.16 -1.65
N MET A 192 -19.03 -6.09 -0.80
CA MET A 192 -17.91 -6.97 -1.12
C MET A 192 -18.42 -8.35 -1.56
N LEU A 193 -17.99 -8.78 -2.74
CA LEU A 193 -18.24 -10.12 -3.27
C LEU A 193 -16.96 -10.94 -3.13
N LEU A 194 -16.90 -11.81 -2.14
CA LEU A 194 -15.78 -12.73 -1.95
C LEU A 194 -16.10 -14.05 -2.66
N ALA A 195 -15.38 -14.35 -3.75
CA ALA A 195 -15.52 -15.64 -4.41
C ALA A 195 -14.82 -16.72 -3.56
N SER A 196 -15.56 -17.74 -3.11
CA SER A 196 -14.94 -18.94 -2.53
C SER A 196 -14.48 -19.85 -3.65
N ARG A 197 -13.24 -20.33 -3.57
CA ARG A 197 -12.78 -21.49 -4.33
C ARG A 197 -13.19 -22.77 -3.63
#